data_AF-A0AAD2PQI8-F1
#
_entry.id   AF-A0AAD2PQI8-F1
#
_cell.length_a   1.000
_cell.length_b   1.000
_cell.length_c   1.000
_cell.angle_alpha   90.00
_cell.angle_beta   90.00
_cell.angle_gamma   90.00
#
_symmetry.space_group_name_H-M   'P 1'
#
loop_
_entity.id
_entity.type
_entity.pdbx_description
1 polymer ?
#
loop_
_entity_poly.entity_id
_entity_poly.type
_entity_poly.pdbx_seq_one_letter_code
_entity_poly.pdbx_strand_id
1 'polypeptide(L)'
;MLQNNIKQLRTQLSITQRELAFMVGTSQQQIQRIETGNVAAKLSLAQAICNALDKPLNVVFPESDRLINDFRKKRRKTDEDLEAIATSGIEMDSGLWTVKLWLQGHQDYLLLPISAADKRRFYYYFQEKTAPNTERFFVFDSSEYRYALNMREVVFHQFLSDGLRPIVDEEDDACEDDYFNVHITLVNGGGEIPLCVETDTPQNEETCEIGQLNAFFEMLDCEPETTDRYMLTDEDGEDAFVRIGSIAMVRVALDVLEPVEDDDE
;
A
#
# COMPACT_ATOMS: atom_id res chain seq x y z
N MET A 1 0.99 13.51 -7.61
CA MET A 1 1.77 12.34 -8.05
C MET A 1 3.24 12.61 -7.74
N LEU A 2 3.92 11.64 -7.12
CA LEU A 2 5.35 11.74 -6.81
C LEU A 2 6.15 11.78 -8.11
N GLN A 3 7.07 12.74 -8.26
CA GLN A 3 7.80 12.92 -9.52
C GLN A 3 9.17 12.22 -9.49
N ASN A 4 9.38 11.28 -10.41
CA ASN A 4 10.65 10.55 -10.57
C ASN A 4 10.96 10.36 -12.07
N ASN A 5 12.24 10.15 -12.39
CA ASN A 5 12.71 9.93 -13.77
C ASN A 5 13.20 8.49 -14.01
N ILE A 6 12.82 7.54 -13.16
CA ILE A 6 13.40 6.18 -13.16
C ILE A 6 13.09 5.47 -14.48
N LYS A 7 11.82 5.42 -14.90
CA LYS A 7 11.41 4.78 -16.17
C LYS A 7 12.19 5.33 -17.36
N GLN A 8 12.29 6.66 -17.48
CA GLN A 8 13.02 7.32 -18.57
C GLN A 8 14.52 6.97 -18.58
N LEU A 9 15.17 7.00 -17.41
CA LEU A 9 16.60 6.72 -17.28
C LEU A 9 16.92 5.23 -17.50
N ARG A 10 16.05 4.35 -17.02
CA ARG A 10 16.12 2.91 -17.19
C ARG A 10 16.02 2.53 -18.69
N THR A 11 15.03 3.07 -19.40
CA THR A 11 14.88 2.85 -20.85
C THR A 11 16.06 3.39 -21.66
N GLN A 12 16.66 4.52 -21.25
CA GLN A 12 17.88 5.05 -21.89
C GLN A 12 19.09 4.11 -21.76
N LEU A 13 19.13 3.30 -20.70
CA LEU A 13 20.16 2.29 -20.46
C LEU A 13 19.77 0.91 -21.00
N SER A 14 18.61 0.78 -21.66
CA SER A 14 18.08 -0.47 -22.22
C SER A 14 18.01 -1.61 -21.20
N ILE A 15 17.69 -1.27 -19.95
CA ILE A 15 17.46 -2.25 -18.88
C ILE A 15 15.97 -2.38 -18.58
N THR A 16 15.53 -3.58 -18.20
CA THR A 16 14.12 -3.85 -17.85
C THR A 16 13.80 -3.50 -16.39
N GLN A 17 12.52 -3.40 -16.00
CA GLN A 17 12.17 -3.17 -14.60
C GLN A 17 12.68 -4.32 -13.73
N ARG A 18 12.56 -5.55 -14.24
CA ARG A 18 13.07 -6.76 -13.59
C ARG A 18 14.58 -6.72 -13.37
N GLU A 19 15.34 -6.30 -14.38
CA GLU A 19 16.79 -6.16 -14.27
C GLU A 19 17.18 -5.09 -13.25
N LEU A 20 16.52 -3.92 -13.28
CA LEU A 20 16.77 -2.88 -12.28
C LEU A 20 16.45 -3.39 -10.87
N ALA A 21 15.33 -4.08 -10.70
CA ALA A 21 14.92 -4.67 -9.42
C ALA A 21 15.97 -5.65 -8.88
N PHE A 22 16.49 -6.52 -9.75
CA PHE A 22 17.58 -7.44 -9.41
C PHE A 22 18.87 -6.69 -9.01
N MET A 23 19.24 -5.64 -9.74
CA MET A 23 20.45 -4.84 -9.45
C MET A 23 20.38 -4.13 -8.09
N VAL A 24 19.20 -3.67 -7.67
CA VAL A 24 19.03 -2.92 -6.41
C VAL A 24 18.56 -3.80 -5.24
N GLY A 25 18.23 -5.06 -5.50
CA GLY A 25 17.81 -6.03 -4.48
C GLY A 25 16.38 -5.83 -3.99
N THR A 26 15.43 -5.62 -4.91
CA THR A 26 13.99 -5.46 -4.62
C THR A 26 13.13 -6.26 -5.61
N SER A 27 11.81 -6.29 -5.45
CA SER A 27 10.88 -6.88 -6.42
C SER A 27 10.61 -5.93 -7.62
N GLN A 28 10.30 -6.51 -8.78
CA GLN A 28 9.90 -5.75 -9.98
C GLN A 28 8.68 -4.87 -9.70
N GLN A 29 7.68 -5.41 -8.99
CA GLN A 29 6.49 -4.67 -8.58
C GLN A 29 6.81 -3.46 -7.70
N GLN A 30 7.80 -3.57 -6.79
CA GLN A 30 8.24 -2.42 -6.00
C GLN A 30 8.88 -1.34 -6.87
N ILE A 31 9.62 -1.70 -7.93
CA ILE A 31 10.15 -0.72 -8.90
C ILE A 31 9.01 -0.06 -9.67
N GLN A 32 8.05 -0.82 -10.18
CA GLN A 32 6.88 -0.29 -10.89
C GLN A 32 6.11 0.72 -10.03
N ARG A 33 5.82 0.40 -8.77
CA ARG A 33 5.13 1.30 -7.82
C ARG A 33 5.89 2.59 -7.53
N ILE A 34 7.22 2.54 -7.55
CA ILE A 34 8.06 3.73 -7.42
C ILE A 34 8.04 4.52 -8.75
N GLU A 35 8.16 3.84 -9.90
CA GLU A 35 8.13 4.46 -11.24
C GLU A 35 6.81 5.20 -11.50
N THR A 36 5.67 4.61 -11.14
CA THR A 36 4.33 5.22 -11.28
C THR A 36 4.06 6.32 -10.24
N GLY A 37 4.90 6.42 -9.21
CA GLY A 37 4.75 7.41 -8.15
C GLY A 37 3.65 7.07 -7.14
N ASN A 38 3.22 5.80 -7.07
CA ASN A 38 2.31 5.28 -6.05
C ASN A 38 3.00 5.23 -4.68
N VAL A 39 4.30 4.94 -4.64
CA VAL A 39 5.08 4.83 -3.40
C VAL A 39 6.38 5.62 -3.46
N ALA A 40 6.73 6.29 -2.36
CA ALA A 40 8.03 6.93 -2.18
C ALA A 40 9.14 5.89 -1.94
N ALA A 41 10.26 6.01 -2.64
CA ALA A 41 11.40 5.12 -2.45
C ALA A 41 12.07 5.37 -1.09
N LYS A 42 12.31 4.31 -0.31
CA LYS A 42 13.15 4.42 0.90
C LYS A 42 14.52 4.98 0.50
N LEU A 43 15.11 5.86 1.30
CA LEU A 43 16.38 6.52 0.99
C LEU A 43 17.51 5.55 0.58
N SER A 44 17.61 4.39 1.23
CA SER A 44 18.59 3.36 0.86
C SER A 44 18.34 2.78 -0.54
N LEU A 45 17.07 2.49 -0.87
CA LEU A 45 16.67 2.00 -2.18
C LEU A 45 16.83 3.09 -3.25
N ALA A 46 16.45 4.34 -2.95
CA ALA A 46 16.67 5.48 -3.84
C ALA A 46 18.16 5.65 -4.19
N GLN A 47 19.05 5.50 -3.20
CA GLN A 47 20.50 5.53 -3.44
C GLN A 47 20.98 4.34 -4.28
N ALA A 48 20.45 3.14 -4.05
CA ALA A 48 20.76 1.96 -4.84
C ALA A 48 20.33 2.14 -6.31
N ILE A 49 19.12 2.67 -6.55
CA ILE A 49 18.62 3.01 -7.90
C ILE A 49 19.53 4.05 -8.57
N CYS A 50 19.92 5.10 -7.86
CA CYS A 50 20.85 6.11 -8.40
C CYS A 50 22.20 5.50 -8.82
N ASN A 51 22.73 4.59 -8.01
CA ASN A 51 23.98 3.89 -8.30
C ASN A 51 23.82 2.93 -9.50
N ALA A 52 22.70 2.21 -9.59
CA ALA A 52 22.40 1.31 -10.70
C ALA A 52 22.25 2.06 -12.04
N LEU A 53 21.65 3.25 -12.00
CA LEU A 53 21.47 4.11 -13.18
C LEU A 53 22.68 5.02 -13.49
N ASP A 54 23.71 5.01 -12.64
CA ASP A 54 24.86 5.93 -12.70
C ASP A 54 24.44 7.42 -12.83
N LYS A 55 23.45 7.82 -12.03
CA LYS A 55 22.92 9.20 -12.00
C LYS A 55 22.89 9.74 -10.58
N PRO A 56 23.08 11.07 -10.40
CA PRO A 56 22.93 11.69 -9.10
C PRO A 56 21.45 11.75 -8.67
N LEU A 57 21.22 11.84 -7.36
CA LEU A 57 19.87 11.81 -6.75
C LEU A 57 18.93 12.88 -7.31
N ASN A 58 19.43 14.08 -7.59
CA ASN A 58 18.65 15.19 -8.17
C ASN A 58 18.24 14.97 -9.63
N VAL A 59 18.84 14.02 -10.34
CA VAL A 59 18.43 13.66 -11.70
C VAL A 59 17.36 12.57 -11.66
N VAL A 60 17.48 11.62 -10.73
CA VAL A 60 16.50 10.53 -10.56
C VAL A 60 15.24 11.01 -9.83
N PHE A 61 15.41 11.83 -8.78
CA PHE A 61 14.37 12.40 -7.92
C PHE A 61 14.53 13.93 -7.82
N PRO A 62 14.03 14.71 -8.81
CA PRO A 62 14.32 16.14 -8.96
C PRO A 62 13.94 17.03 -7.77
N GLU A 63 12.84 16.71 -7.10
CA GLU A 63 12.31 17.54 -6.01
C GLU A 63 12.95 17.24 -4.64
N SER A 64 13.69 16.14 -4.53
CA SER A 64 14.16 15.62 -3.25
C SER A 64 15.41 16.33 -2.71
N ASP A 65 16.32 16.77 -3.58
CA ASP A 65 17.68 17.16 -3.17
C ASP A 65 17.70 18.42 -2.29
N ARG A 66 16.83 19.41 -2.57
CA ARG A 66 16.69 20.60 -1.73
C ARG A 66 16.11 20.26 -0.35
N LEU A 67 15.05 19.44 -0.33
CA LEU A 67 14.34 19.06 0.89
C LEU A 67 15.21 18.21 1.82
N ILE A 68 15.98 17.27 1.25
CA ILE A 68 16.95 16.46 1.99
C ILE A 68 18.01 17.34 2.66
N ASN A 69 18.55 18.30 1.92
CA ASN A 69 19.59 19.19 2.42
C ASN A 69 19.08 20.10 3.54
N ASP A 70 17.85 20.59 3.44
CA ASP A 70 17.25 21.42 4.47
C ASP A 70 16.86 20.58 5.70
N PHE A 71 16.38 19.36 5.51
CA PHE A 71 16.10 18.41 6.59
C PHE A 71 17.35 18.05 7.40
N ARG A 72 18.50 17.84 6.74
CA ARG A 72 19.78 17.55 7.40
C ARG A 72 20.29 18.71 8.25
N LYS A 73 19.97 19.96 7.88
CA LYS A 73 20.38 21.16 8.63
C LYS A 73 19.51 21.40 9.87
N LYS A 74 18.27 20.91 9.89
CA LYS A 74 17.36 21.09 11.03
C LYS A 74 17.80 20.26 12.24
N ARG A 75 17.86 20.91 13.40
CA ARG A 75 18.23 20.28 14.68
C ARG A 75 17.10 19.46 15.30
N ARG A 76 15.84 19.81 14.98
CA ARG A 76 14.64 19.05 15.33
C ARG A 76 13.94 18.68 14.02
N LYS A 77 13.55 17.42 13.90
CA LYS A 77 12.88 16.85 12.75
C LYS A 77 11.46 16.54 13.19
N THR A 78 10.47 17.07 12.47
CA THR A 78 9.04 16.82 12.74
C THR A 78 8.49 15.80 11.76
N ASP A 79 7.32 15.24 12.05
CA ASP A 79 6.61 14.37 11.09
C ASP A 79 6.21 15.13 9.82
N GLU A 80 5.87 16.41 9.94
CA GLU A 80 5.58 17.30 8.80
C GLU A 80 6.81 17.48 7.89
N ASP A 81 8.02 17.55 8.46
CA ASP A 81 9.26 17.60 7.69
C ASP A 81 9.52 16.29 6.93
N LEU A 82 9.21 15.15 7.54
CA LEU A 82 9.35 13.84 6.92
C LEU A 82 8.32 13.63 5.80
N GLU A 83 7.08 14.06 6.03
CA GLU A 83 6.01 14.04 5.04
C GLU A 83 6.35 14.89 3.82
N ALA A 84 6.85 16.12 4.02
CA ALA A 84 7.29 16.98 2.91
C ALA A 84 8.35 16.30 2.04
N ILE A 85 9.28 15.53 2.62
CA ILE A 85 10.29 14.80 1.84
C ILE A 85 9.66 13.58 1.15
N ALA A 86 8.76 12.86 1.82
CA ALA A 86 8.03 11.76 1.20
C ALA A 86 7.27 12.21 -0.05
N THR A 87 6.67 13.41 -0.03
CA THR A 87 6.01 13.99 -1.22
C THR A 87 6.93 14.27 -2.40
N SER A 88 8.25 14.32 -2.18
CA SER A 88 9.26 14.43 -3.24
C SER A 88 9.72 13.08 -3.82
N GLY A 89 9.09 11.99 -3.37
CA GLY A 89 9.36 10.63 -3.83
C GLY A 89 10.37 9.85 -2.99
N ILE A 90 10.82 10.40 -1.85
CA ILE A 90 11.81 9.74 -0.97
C ILE A 90 11.31 9.63 0.47
N GLU A 91 11.20 8.40 0.99
CA GLU A 91 10.93 8.16 2.41
C GLU A 91 12.24 8.10 3.20
N MET A 92 12.36 9.00 4.19
CA MET A 92 13.54 9.12 5.05
C MET A 92 13.47 8.29 6.33
N ASP A 93 12.27 7.95 6.76
CA ASP A 93 12.07 7.05 7.89
C ASP A 93 12.29 5.61 7.42
N SER A 94 13.46 5.10 7.75
CA SER A 94 13.86 3.72 7.48
C SER A 94 13.26 2.70 8.46
N GLY A 95 12.45 3.15 9.42
CA GLY A 95 11.79 2.28 10.38
C GLY A 95 10.88 1.27 9.68
N LEU A 96 10.95 0.02 10.16
CA LEU A 96 9.88 -0.94 9.94
C LEU A 96 8.82 -0.66 10.99
N TRP A 97 7.61 -0.39 10.52
CA TRP A 97 6.48 -0.05 11.38
C TRP A 97 5.39 -1.10 11.23
N THR A 98 4.86 -1.51 12.37
CA THR A 98 3.70 -2.39 12.44
C THR A 98 2.64 -1.67 13.25
N VAL A 99 1.40 -1.69 12.78
CA VAL A 99 0.26 -1.26 13.58
C VAL A 99 -0.36 -2.49 14.22
N LYS A 100 -0.29 -2.54 15.55
CA LYS A 100 -1.05 -3.49 16.35
C LYS A 100 -2.45 -2.94 16.57
N LEU A 101 -3.49 -3.63 16.13
CA LEU A 101 -4.86 -3.13 16.23
C LEU A 101 -5.84 -4.18 16.74
N TRP A 102 -6.91 -3.70 17.38
CA TRP A 102 -8.08 -4.50 17.75
C TRP A 102 -9.30 -3.97 17.03
N LEU A 103 -10.02 -4.89 16.40
CA LEU A 103 -11.31 -4.62 15.79
C LEU A 103 -12.45 -4.91 16.77
N GLN A 104 -13.53 -4.16 16.64
CA GLN A 104 -14.71 -4.32 17.49
C GLN A 104 -15.28 -5.74 17.34
N GLY A 105 -15.52 -6.40 18.48
CA GLY A 105 -16.06 -7.76 18.55
C GLY A 105 -15.06 -8.88 18.25
N HIS A 106 -13.86 -8.57 17.75
CA HIS A 106 -12.82 -9.58 17.50
C HIS A 106 -12.06 -9.91 18.79
N GLN A 107 -11.69 -11.18 18.96
CA GLN A 107 -10.98 -11.65 20.16
C GLN A 107 -9.48 -11.32 20.10
N ASP A 108 -8.87 -11.52 18.94
CA ASP A 108 -7.43 -11.38 18.74
C ASP A 108 -7.06 -10.03 18.12
N TYR A 109 -5.80 -9.62 18.33
CA TYR A 109 -5.25 -8.44 17.69
C TYR A 109 -4.68 -8.79 16.31
N LEU A 110 -4.68 -7.79 15.44
CA LEU A 110 -4.02 -7.86 14.13
C LEU A 110 -2.70 -7.09 14.18
N LEU A 111 -1.69 -7.59 13.48
CA LEU A 111 -0.39 -6.94 13.27
C LEU A 111 -0.24 -6.65 11.79
N LEU A 112 -0.49 -5.41 11.38
CA LEU A 112 -0.42 -5.03 9.97
C LEU A 112 0.86 -4.22 9.69
N PRO A 113 1.67 -4.60 8.69
CA PRO A 113 2.80 -3.78 8.25
C PRO A 113 2.29 -2.47 7.69
N ILE A 114 2.85 -1.35 8.12
CA ILE A 114 2.45 -0.01 7.66
C ILE A 114 3.67 0.81 7.26
N SER A 115 3.55 1.61 6.21
CA SER A 115 4.61 2.54 5.82
C SER A 115 4.75 3.67 6.85
N ALA A 116 5.93 4.29 6.93
CA ALA A 116 6.11 5.45 7.80
C ALA A 116 5.23 6.64 7.37
N ALA A 117 4.97 6.79 6.06
CA ALA A 117 4.04 7.78 5.52
C ALA A 117 2.60 7.51 5.98
N ASP A 118 2.13 6.27 5.86
CA ASP A 118 0.78 5.90 6.26
C ASP A 118 0.61 5.94 7.78
N LYS A 119 1.65 5.62 8.56
CA LYS A 119 1.66 5.85 10.02
C LYS A 119 1.33 7.31 10.37
N ARG A 120 1.91 8.27 9.63
CA ARG A 120 1.64 9.71 9.82
C ARG A 120 0.22 10.06 9.41
N ARG A 121 -0.26 9.55 8.26
CA ARG A 121 -1.65 9.75 7.79
C ARG A 121 -2.69 9.18 8.75
N PHE A 122 -2.43 7.99 9.28
CA PHE A 122 -3.32 7.25 10.17
C PHE A 122 -3.66 8.06 11.43
N TYR A 123 -2.67 8.76 12.00
CA TYR A 123 -2.87 9.60 13.18
C TYR A 123 -3.87 10.75 12.95
N TYR A 124 -3.88 11.34 11.76
CA TYR A 124 -4.82 12.42 11.42
C TYR A 124 -6.24 11.89 11.14
N TYR A 125 -6.34 10.67 10.63
CA TYR A 125 -7.62 10.06 10.26
C TYR A 125 -8.59 9.83 11.45
N PHE A 126 -8.08 9.67 12.68
CA PHE A 126 -8.92 9.52 13.88
C PHE A 126 -9.53 10.83 14.41
N GLN A 127 -9.11 11.99 13.90
CA GLN A 127 -9.52 13.28 14.46
C GLN A 127 -10.80 13.84 13.80
N GLU A 128 -11.28 13.24 12.73
CA GLU A 128 -12.41 13.75 11.95
C GLU A 128 -13.76 13.19 12.43
N LYS A 129 -14.77 14.07 12.44
CA LYS A 129 -16.13 13.73 12.89
C LYS A 129 -16.82 12.90 11.82
N THR A 130 -17.19 11.67 12.17
CA THR A 130 -17.91 10.80 11.24
C THR A 130 -19.32 11.33 10.99
N ALA A 131 -19.69 11.47 9.71
CA ALA A 131 -21.07 11.76 9.34
C ALA A 131 -21.96 10.51 9.59
N PRO A 132 -23.22 10.68 10.00
CA PRO A 132 -24.12 9.55 10.17
C PRO A 132 -24.33 8.84 8.83
N ASN A 133 -24.33 7.50 8.85
CA ASN A 133 -24.57 6.60 7.70
C ASN A 133 -23.52 6.58 6.58
N THR A 134 -22.38 7.26 6.74
CA THR A 134 -21.22 7.04 5.87
C THR A 134 -20.15 6.26 6.61
N GLU A 135 -19.49 5.35 5.90
CA GLU A 135 -18.33 4.63 6.40
C GLU A 135 -17.05 5.34 5.96
N ARG A 136 -15.97 5.12 6.70
CA ARG A 136 -14.67 5.69 6.38
C ARG A 136 -13.61 4.63 6.49
N PHE A 137 -12.97 4.36 5.36
CA PHE A 137 -11.87 3.42 5.29
C PHE A 137 -10.54 4.16 5.25
N PHE A 138 -9.57 3.68 5.99
CA PHE A 138 -8.19 4.06 5.82
C PHE A 138 -7.52 3.05 4.91
N VAL A 139 -7.21 3.49 3.69
CA VAL A 139 -6.54 2.66 2.68
C VAL A 139 -5.03 2.87 2.77
N PHE A 140 -4.29 1.78 2.92
CA PHE A 140 -2.83 1.79 2.95
C PHE A 140 -2.24 0.49 2.41
N ASP A 141 -0.98 0.58 1.99
CA ASP A 141 -0.28 -0.56 1.40
C ASP A 141 0.84 -1.05 2.32
N SER A 142 1.03 -2.36 2.31
CA SER A 142 2.26 -3.02 2.73
C SER A 142 3.13 -3.33 1.51
N SER A 143 4.13 -4.21 1.68
CA SER A 143 4.90 -4.75 0.57
C SER A 143 4.11 -5.74 -0.30
N GLU A 144 3.12 -6.42 0.27
CA GLU A 144 2.43 -7.56 -0.36
C GLU A 144 0.93 -7.35 -0.52
N TYR A 145 0.31 -6.58 0.39
CA TYR A 145 -1.14 -6.38 0.42
C TYR A 145 -1.51 -4.91 0.49
N ARG A 146 -2.64 -4.57 -0.14
CA ARG A 146 -3.42 -3.35 0.12
C ARG A 146 -4.50 -3.64 1.15
N TYR A 147 -4.64 -2.75 2.12
CA TYR A 147 -5.63 -2.85 3.18
C TYR A 147 -6.61 -1.68 3.09
N ALA A 148 -7.89 -1.95 3.34
CA ALA A 148 -8.88 -0.92 3.66
C ALA A 148 -9.45 -1.21 5.04
N LEU A 149 -9.16 -0.36 6.01
CA LEU A 149 -9.56 -0.54 7.40
C LEU A 149 -10.74 0.37 7.74
N ASN A 150 -11.88 -0.19 8.18
CA ASN A 150 -12.98 0.63 8.66
C ASN A 150 -12.61 1.25 10.00
N MET A 151 -12.48 2.57 10.01
CA MET A 151 -11.95 3.30 11.17
C MET A 151 -12.87 3.30 12.38
N ARG A 152 -14.18 3.10 12.16
CA ARG A 152 -15.15 2.96 13.26
C ARG A 152 -14.95 1.68 14.05
N GLU A 153 -14.47 0.63 13.38
CA GLU A 153 -14.30 -0.69 13.99
C GLU A 153 -12.98 -0.79 14.77
N VAL A 154 -12.05 0.15 14.60
CA VAL A 154 -10.77 0.15 15.31
C VAL A 154 -10.96 0.63 16.74
N VAL A 155 -10.96 -0.31 17.70
CA VAL A 155 -11.13 -0.03 19.14
C VAL A 155 -9.82 0.41 19.79
N PHE A 156 -8.71 -0.16 19.34
CA PHE A 156 -7.38 0.16 19.84
C PHE A 156 -6.36 0.05 18.71
N HIS A 157 -5.36 0.93 18.72
CA HIS A 157 -4.20 0.81 17.86
C HIS A 157 -2.93 1.24 18.60
N GLN A 158 -1.80 0.60 18.27
CA GLN A 158 -0.48 0.95 18.76
C GLN A 158 0.54 0.77 17.63
N PHE A 159 1.33 1.80 17.37
CA PHE A 159 2.47 1.69 16.47
C PHE A 159 3.66 1.08 17.19
N LEU A 160 4.17 0.01 16.61
CA LEU A 160 5.35 -0.70 17.07
C LEU A 160 6.48 -0.39 16.08
N SER A 161 7.59 0.13 16.61
CA SER A 161 8.84 0.24 15.86
C SER A 161 9.58 -1.09 15.99
N ASP A 162 9.22 -2.07 15.18
CA ASP A 162 9.77 -3.41 15.31
C ASP A 162 10.75 -3.71 14.18
N GLY A 163 12.00 -4.02 14.57
CA GLY A 163 12.86 -4.96 13.83
C GLY A 163 12.52 -6.42 14.18
N LEU A 164 11.45 -6.64 14.95
CA LEU A 164 10.87 -7.96 15.17
C LEU A 164 10.13 -8.33 13.90
N ARG A 165 10.48 -9.49 13.34
CA ARG A 165 9.68 -10.13 12.30
C ARG A 165 8.24 -10.21 12.81
N PRO A 166 7.23 -10.08 11.94
CA PRO A 166 5.90 -10.54 12.31
C PRO A 166 6.09 -11.92 12.96
N ILE A 167 5.37 -12.18 14.04
CA ILE A 167 5.13 -13.56 14.46
C ILE A 167 4.30 -14.14 13.31
N VAL A 168 4.96 -14.43 12.20
CA VAL A 168 4.58 -15.53 11.33
C VAL A 168 4.82 -16.70 12.26
N ASP A 169 3.73 -17.37 12.59
CA ASP A 169 3.76 -18.58 13.39
C ASP A 169 4.97 -19.42 12.99
N GLU A 170 5.71 -19.86 14.00
CA GLU A 170 6.83 -20.76 13.85
C GLU A 170 6.37 -21.95 13.02
N GLU A 171 6.82 -22.04 11.76
CA GLU A 171 6.80 -23.27 10.96
C GLU A 171 5.49 -24.09 11.08
N ASP A 172 4.32 -23.45 10.98
CA ASP A 172 3.09 -24.19 10.74
C ASP A 172 2.92 -24.34 9.22
N ASP A 173 3.13 -25.58 8.79
CA ASP A 173 2.81 -26.18 7.49
C ASP A 173 1.98 -25.26 6.57
N ALA A 174 2.56 -24.86 5.43
CA ALA A 174 1.88 -24.40 4.21
C ALA A 174 0.36 -24.20 4.37
N CYS A 175 -0.07 -23.13 5.06
CA CYS A 175 -1.49 -22.84 5.17
C CYS A 175 -2.04 -22.62 3.77
N GLU A 176 -3.19 -23.22 3.48
CA GLU A 176 -3.95 -23.13 2.23
C GLU A 176 -4.44 -21.68 1.91
N ASP A 177 -3.81 -20.65 2.48
CA ASP A 177 -4.14 -19.23 2.30
C ASP A 177 -3.59 -18.62 1.01
N ASP A 178 -2.66 -19.30 0.32
CA ASP A 178 -2.14 -18.91 -1.00
C ASP A 178 -3.19 -19.02 -2.12
N TYR A 179 -4.36 -19.63 -1.87
CA TYR A 179 -5.40 -19.77 -2.90
C TYR A 179 -6.20 -18.49 -3.10
N PHE A 180 -6.45 -17.73 -2.02
CA PHE A 180 -7.36 -16.59 -2.04
C PHE A 180 -6.61 -15.26 -1.98
N ASN A 181 -6.84 -14.41 -2.97
CA ASN A 181 -6.15 -13.12 -3.11
C ASN A 181 -6.93 -11.94 -2.52
N VAL A 182 -8.19 -12.14 -2.15
CA VAL A 182 -9.06 -11.14 -1.51
C VAL A 182 -9.62 -11.71 -0.22
N HIS A 183 -9.52 -10.94 0.86
CA HIS A 183 -10.01 -11.31 2.17
C HIS A 183 -10.82 -10.18 2.77
N ILE A 184 -12.07 -10.46 3.15
CA ILE A 184 -12.99 -9.47 3.75
C ILE A 184 -13.30 -9.88 5.18
N THR A 185 -12.79 -9.14 6.15
CA THR A 185 -13.12 -9.30 7.57
C THR A 185 -14.42 -8.56 7.90
N LEU A 186 -15.38 -9.26 8.51
CA LEU A 186 -16.68 -8.70 8.85
C LEU A 186 -16.70 -8.00 10.22
N VAL A 187 -17.59 -7.02 10.40
CA VAL A 187 -17.82 -6.33 11.68
C VAL A 187 -18.30 -7.24 12.81
N ASN A 188 -18.21 -6.76 14.05
CA ASN A 188 -18.71 -7.44 15.27
C ASN A 188 -18.09 -8.81 15.55
N GLY A 189 -16.83 -9.03 15.17
CA GLY A 189 -16.18 -10.33 15.31
C GLY A 189 -16.74 -11.38 14.35
N GLY A 190 -17.30 -10.95 13.23
CA GLY A 190 -17.64 -11.85 12.14
C GLY A 190 -16.37 -12.51 11.57
N GLY A 191 -16.56 -13.63 10.87
CA GLY A 191 -15.45 -14.32 10.23
C GLY A 191 -14.85 -13.52 9.07
N GLU A 192 -13.78 -14.07 8.51
CA GLU A 192 -13.18 -13.62 7.26
C GLU A 192 -13.83 -14.37 6.08
N ILE A 193 -14.12 -13.64 5.00
CA ILE A 193 -14.60 -14.19 3.73
C ILE A 193 -13.42 -14.16 2.75
N PRO A 194 -12.84 -15.33 2.42
CA PRO A 194 -11.84 -15.43 1.38
C PRO A 194 -12.50 -15.51 -0.01
N LEU A 195 -11.91 -14.87 -1.02
CA LEU A 195 -12.36 -14.83 -2.41
C LEU A 195 -11.15 -14.93 -3.36
N CYS A 196 -11.36 -15.54 -4.53
CA CYS A 196 -10.40 -15.58 -5.62
C CYS A 196 -10.90 -14.65 -6.72
N VAL A 197 -10.27 -13.50 -6.90
CA VAL A 197 -10.71 -12.51 -7.89
C VAL A 197 -9.67 -12.42 -9.00
N GLU A 198 -10.11 -12.39 -10.26
CA GLU A 198 -9.19 -12.19 -11.39
C GLU A 198 -8.38 -10.90 -11.21
N THR A 199 -7.12 -10.93 -11.67
CA THR A 199 -6.23 -9.77 -11.61
C THR A 199 -6.80 -8.60 -12.39
N ASP A 200 -6.77 -7.40 -11.81
CA ASP A 200 -7.12 -6.18 -12.50
C ASP A 200 -6.23 -6.01 -13.74
N THR A 201 -6.80 -5.57 -14.86
CA THR A 201 -6.00 -5.28 -16.04
C THR A 201 -5.05 -4.12 -15.76
N PRO A 202 -3.80 -4.17 -16.25
CA PRO A 202 -2.87 -3.05 -16.11
C PRO A 202 -3.51 -1.80 -16.74
N GLN A 203 -3.51 -0.69 -16.00
CA GLN A 203 -4.12 0.56 -16.45
C GLN A 203 -3.53 0.98 -17.80
N ASN A 204 -4.34 0.89 -18.86
CA ASN A 204 -3.99 1.47 -20.15
C ASN A 204 -4.43 2.95 -20.13
N GLU A 205 -3.49 3.86 -20.40
CA GLU A 205 -3.73 5.32 -20.49
C GLU A 205 -4.87 5.68 -21.47
N GLU A 206 -5.23 4.77 -22.39
CA GLU A 206 -6.28 4.97 -23.39
C GLU A 206 -7.70 4.59 -22.94
N THR A 207 -7.87 3.61 -22.02
CA THR A 207 -9.21 3.03 -21.76
C THR A 207 -9.89 3.51 -20.48
N CYS A 208 -9.18 4.14 -19.52
CA CYS A 208 -9.74 4.54 -18.22
C CYS A 208 -10.54 3.42 -17.49
N GLU A 209 -10.33 2.16 -17.86
CA GLU A 209 -10.98 1.02 -17.22
C GLU A 209 -10.21 0.71 -15.94
N ILE A 210 -10.79 1.12 -14.81
CA ILE A 210 -10.32 0.75 -13.49
C ILE A 210 -10.86 -0.66 -13.22
N GLY A 211 -9.95 -1.62 -12.99
CA GLY A 211 -10.33 -2.99 -12.70
C GLY A 211 -11.21 -3.11 -11.44
N GLN A 212 -11.88 -4.25 -11.27
CA GLN A 212 -12.90 -4.41 -10.23
C GLN A 212 -12.35 -4.20 -8.81
N LEU A 213 -11.09 -4.53 -8.56
CA LEU A 213 -10.49 -4.40 -7.23
C LEU A 213 -10.07 -2.96 -6.95
N ASN A 214 -9.43 -2.29 -7.91
CA ASN A 214 -9.10 -0.88 -7.78
C ASN A 214 -10.37 -0.02 -7.67
N ALA A 215 -11.43 -0.34 -8.42
CA ALA A 215 -12.72 0.34 -8.31
C ALA A 215 -13.35 0.14 -6.94
N PHE A 216 -13.12 -1.02 -6.31
CA PHE A 216 -13.56 -1.27 -4.95
C PHE A 216 -12.83 -0.36 -3.95
N PHE A 217 -11.49 -0.25 -4.05
CA PHE A 217 -10.72 0.63 -3.18
C PHE A 217 -11.03 2.11 -3.41
N GLU A 218 -11.25 2.55 -4.65
CA GLU A 218 -11.70 3.92 -4.92
C GLU A 218 -13.05 4.22 -4.27
N MET A 219 -13.99 3.27 -4.33
CA MET A 219 -15.27 3.42 -3.63
C MET A 219 -15.08 3.53 -2.12
N LEU A 220 -14.23 2.69 -1.52
CA LEU A 220 -13.96 2.70 -0.07
C LEU A 220 -13.28 4.01 0.38
N ASP A 221 -12.48 4.64 -0.48
CA ASP A 221 -11.82 5.91 -0.21
C ASP A 221 -12.77 7.12 -0.35
N CYS A 222 -13.94 6.95 -0.98
CA CYS A 222 -14.91 8.02 -1.26
C CYS A 222 -16.04 8.15 -0.21
N GLU A 223 -15.81 7.78 1.06
CA GLU A 223 -16.78 7.83 2.16
C GLU A 223 -18.16 7.19 1.82
N PRO A 224 -18.19 5.89 1.45
CA PRO A 224 -19.40 5.23 0.96
C PRO A 224 -20.50 5.13 2.02
N GLU A 225 -21.75 5.00 1.60
CA GLU A 225 -22.86 4.82 2.55
C GLU A 225 -22.83 3.42 3.18
N THR A 226 -23.21 3.31 4.46
CA THR A 226 -23.30 2.04 5.20
C THR A 226 -24.17 1.01 4.46
N THR A 227 -25.17 1.46 3.70
CA THR A 227 -26.10 0.60 2.95
C THR A 227 -25.61 0.20 1.57
N ASP A 228 -24.56 0.84 1.06
CA ASP A 228 -24.02 0.55 -0.26
C ASP A 228 -23.55 -0.90 -0.36
N ARG A 229 -23.58 -1.42 -1.58
CA ARG A 229 -23.14 -2.77 -1.90
C ARG A 229 -22.10 -2.71 -3.00
N TYR A 230 -21.09 -3.54 -2.84
CA TYR A 230 -20.13 -3.82 -3.90
C TYR A 230 -20.27 -5.27 -4.34
N MET A 231 -20.11 -5.49 -5.64
CA MET A 231 -20.13 -6.82 -6.26
C MET A 231 -18.71 -7.15 -6.70
N LEU A 232 -18.21 -8.31 -6.27
CA LEU A 232 -16.97 -8.90 -6.75
C LEU A 232 -17.35 -10.16 -7.53
N THR A 233 -16.75 -10.34 -8.68
CA THR A 233 -16.92 -11.58 -9.47
C THR A 233 -15.69 -12.44 -9.22
N ASP A 234 -15.93 -13.64 -8.70
CA ASP A 234 -14.90 -14.66 -8.45
C ASP A 234 -14.33 -15.18 -9.79
N GLU A 235 -13.15 -15.81 -9.76
CA GLU A 235 -12.48 -16.42 -10.91
C GLU A 235 -13.33 -17.52 -11.56
N ASP A 236 -14.20 -18.17 -10.79
CA ASP A 236 -15.15 -19.15 -11.32
C ASP A 236 -16.43 -18.53 -11.95
N GLY A 237 -16.56 -17.20 -11.90
CA GLY A 237 -17.67 -16.43 -12.45
C GLY A 237 -18.86 -16.27 -11.49
N GLU A 238 -18.75 -16.66 -10.22
CA GLU A 238 -19.78 -16.43 -9.21
C GLU A 238 -19.74 -14.97 -8.69
N ASP A 239 -20.92 -14.35 -8.56
CA ASP A 239 -21.04 -12.98 -8.05
C ASP A 239 -21.18 -12.97 -6.52
N ALA A 240 -20.18 -12.42 -5.84
CA ALA A 240 -20.17 -12.15 -4.41
C ALA A 240 -20.60 -10.71 -4.11
N PHE A 241 -21.55 -10.53 -3.19
CA PHE A 241 -22.04 -9.20 -2.80
C PHE A 241 -21.71 -8.91 -1.34
N VAL A 242 -21.03 -7.79 -1.10
CA VAL A 242 -20.74 -7.30 0.25
C VAL A 242 -21.43 -5.97 0.49
N ARG A 243 -21.98 -5.77 1.68
CA ARG A 243 -22.47 -4.46 2.13
C ARG A 243 -21.33 -3.73 2.81
N ILE A 244 -21.11 -2.47 2.45
CA ILE A 244 -19.99 -1.66 2.96
C ILE A 244 -20.01 -1.55 4.49
N GLY A 245 -21.18 -1.29 5.09
CA GLY A 245 -21.33 -1.23 6.55
C GLY A 245 -21.10 -2.54 7.31
N SER A 246 -20.93 -3.67 6.60
CA SER A 246 -20.61 -4.96 7.21
C SER A 246 -19.10 -5.26 7.22
N ILE A 247 -18.28 -4.39 6.63
CA ILE A 247 -16.84 -4.61 6.48
C ILE A 247 -16.09 -3.94 7.63
N ALA A 248 -15.27 -4.71 8.33
CA ALA A 248 -14.29 -4.21 9.28
C ALA A 248 -12.93 -3.95 8.61
N MET A 249 -12.51 -4.86 7.73
CA MET A 249 -11.26 -4.74 6.99
C MET A 249 -11.36 -5.48 5.66
N VAL A 250 -10.70 -4.95 4.62
CA VAL A 250 -10.41 -5.66 3.37
C VAL A 250 -8.90 -5.79 3.25
N ARG A 251 -8.41 -6.96 2.87
CA ARG A 251 -7.01 -7.24 2.51
C ARG A 251 -7.00 -7.83 1.10
N VAL A 252 -6.26 -7.23 0.19
CA VAL A 252 -6.09 -7.71 -1.19
C VAL A 252 -4.62 -7.79 -1.56
N ALA A 253 -4.22 -8.87 -2.21
CA ALA A 253 -2.85 -9.04 -2.69
C ALA A 253 -2.52 -8.01 -3.79
N LEU A 254 -1.35 -7.37 -3.70
CA LEU A 254 -0.99 -6.26 -4.58
C LEU A 254 -0.72 -6.71 -6.01
N ASP A 255 -0.22 -7.94 -6.21
CA ASP A 255 -0.01 -8.55 -7.53
C ASP A 255 -1.30 -8.69 -8.34
N VAL A 256 -2.44 -8.79 -7.65
CA VAL A 256 -3.76 -8.84 -8.28
C VAL A 256 -4.31 -7.45 -8.60
N LEU A 257 -3.97 -6.43 -7.79
CA LEU A 257 -4.36 -5.04 -8.02
C LEU A 257 -3.51 -4.33 -9.07
N GLU A 258 -2.22 -4.63 -9.07
CA GLU A 258 -1.19 -3.98 -9.87
C GLU A 258 -0.29 -5.08 -10.43
N PRO A 259 -0.79 -5.87 -11.41
CA PRO A 259 0.02 -6.89 -12.04
C PRO A 259 1.20 -6.23 -12.75
N VAL A 260 2.29 -6.98 -12.74
CA VAL A 260 3.56 -6.54 -13.32
C VAL A 260 3.42 -6.49 -14.84
N GLU A 261 3.83 -5.38 -15.46
CA GLU A 261 3.91 -5.30 -16.93
C GLU A 261 4.92 -6.35 -17.43
N ASP A 262 4.52 -7.18 -18.39
CA ASP A 262 5.44 -8.10 -19.05
C ASP A 262 6.49 -7.27 -19.82
N ASP A 263 7.73 -7.27 -19.33
CA ASP A 263 8.89 -6.59 -19.93
C ASP A 263 9.35 -7.26 -21.26
N ASP A 264 8.54 -8.14 -21.87
CA ASP A 264 8.89 -8.99 -23.03
C ASP A 264 8.72 -8.31 -24.42
N GLU A 265 8.62 -6.98 -24.50
CA GLU A 265 8.66 -6.21 -25.77
C GLU A 265 9.81 -5.17 -25.86
#